data_AF-A0A3P8UBW9-F1
#
_entry.id   AF-A0A3P8UBW9-F1
#
_cell.length_a   1.000
_cell.length_b   1.000
_cell.length_c   1.000
_cell.angle_alpha   90.00
_cell.angle_beta   90.00
_cell.angle_gamma   90.00
#
_symmetry.space_group_name_H-M   'P 1'
#
loop_
_entity.id
_entity.type
_entity.pdbx_description
1 polymer ?
#
loop_
_entity_poly.entity_id
_entity_poly.type
_entity_poly.pdbx_seq_one_letter_code
_entity_poly.pdbx_strand_id
1 'polypeptide(L)'
;MMDPVSLLLILVACVPLNPAVYTGPLQPEISNGTFHHFFVPDGDYEETEDPEQCQMLFKFSDVFPCGASEDTDSVVRDDFVITKLQAEDAARLLESIGRTVAHDLDGEDSYGKFLQREISQISEAFSSVDKSLLELEVKFKQSQETELKEEQQLNGYVVKQVSDIRGALRETTDISQGLKDKHELLSLIIRSHGTRLSRLKTEYLNVGS
;
A
#
# COMPACT_ATOMS: atom_id res chain seq x y z
N MET A 1 13.83 -4.05 -81.31
CA MET A 1 14.16 -3.34 -80.06
C MET A 1 12.98 -2.43 -79.77
N MET A 2 12.22 -2.68 -78.71
CA MET A 2 11.06 -1.83 -78.36
C MET A 2 11.56 -0.58 -77.66
N ASP A 3 11.09 0.58 -78.09
CA ASP A 3 11.46 1.87 -77.49
C ASP A 3 11.04 1.92 -76.02
N PRO A 4 11.86 2.53 -75.14
CA PRO A 4 11.62 2.58 -73.71
C PRO A 4 10.29 3.26 -73.35
N VAL A 5 9.80 4.15 -74.21
CA VAL A 5 8.52 4.85 -74.06
C VAL A 5 7.33 3.88 -74.26
N SER A 6 7.43 2.94 -75.19
CA SER A 6 6.38 1.92 -75.41
C SER A 6 6.31 0.91 -74.27
N LEU A 7 7.45 0.57 -73.66
CA LEU A 7 7.50 -0.29 -72.47
C LEU A 7 6.85 0.39 -71.25
N LEU A 8 7.08 1.69 -71.07
CA LEU A 8 6.47 2.47 -69.99
C LEU A 8 4.94 2.55 -70.14
N LEU A 9 4.45 2.75 -71.37
CA LEU A 9 3.02 2.81 -71.68
C LEU A 9 2.29 1.49 -71.41
N ILE A 10 2.92 0.36 -71.72
CA ILE A 10 2.37 -0.97 -71.43
C ILE A 10 2.34 -1.22 -69.92
N LEU A 11 3.39 -0.81 -69.19
CA LEU A 11 3.43 -0.93 -67.73
C LEU A 11 2.35 -0.10 -67.04
N VAL A 12 2.10 1.13 -67.49
CA VAL A 12 1.04 2.01 -66.95
C VAL A 12 -0.36 1.48 -67.29
N ALA A 13 -0.55 0.90 -68.48
CA ALA A 13 -1.84 0.33 -68.88
C ALA A 13 -2.18 -1.01 -68.18
N CYS A 14 -1.18 -1.71 -67.64
CA CYS A 14 -1.36 -2.98 -66.93
C CYS A 14 -1.52 -2.83 -65.41
N VAL A 15 -1.49 -1.62 -64.84
CA VAL A 15 -1.80 -1.40 -63.43
C VAL A 15 -3.32 -1.52 -63.25
N PRO A 16 -3.82 -2.42 -62.38
CA PRO A 16 -5.24 -2.52 -62.11
C PRO A 16 -5.71 -1.22 -61.45
N LEU A 17 -6.58 -0.48 -62.15
CA LEU A 17 -7.39 0.60 -61.57
C LEU A 17 -8.41 -0.05 -60.63
N ASN A 18 -7.98 -0.44 -59.44
CA ASN A 18 -8.89 -0.87 -58.40
C ASN A 18 -9.70 0.35 -57.96
N PRO A 19 -11.04 0.37 -58.10
CA PRO A 19 -11.83 1.42 -57.47
C PRO A 19 -11.70 1.23 -55.96
N ALA A 20 -11.13 2.23 -55.27
CA ALA A 20 -11.16 2.30 -53.82
C ALA A 20 -12.61 2.61 -53.41
N VAL A 21 -13.41 1.57 -53.19
CA VAL A 21 -14.78 1.70 -52.69
C VAL A 21 -14.73 1.60 -51.17
N TYR A 22 -14.82 2.76 -50.50
CA TYR A 22 -14.97 2.84 -49.06
C TYR A 22 -16.45 2.62 -48.68
N THR A 23 -16.71 1.58 -47.88
CA THR A 23 -18.04 1.19 -47.39
C THR A 23 -18.23 1.45 -45.89
N GLY A 24 -17.34 2.23 -45.27
CA GLY A 24 -17.48 2.67 -43.89
C GLY A 24 -18.41 3.89 -43.77
N PRO A 25 -18.89 4.22 -42.56
CA PRO A 25 -19.65 5.44 -42.35
C PRO A 25 -18.69 6.61 -42.51
N LEU A 26 -18.68 7.22 -43.70
CA LEU A 26 -18.03 8.53 -43.89
C LEU A 26 -18.69 9.44 -42.85
N GLN A 27 -17.91 9.91 -41.88
CA GLN A 27 -18.26 11.12 -41.15
C GLN A 27 -17.77 12.27 -42.02
N PRO A 28 -18.64 12.91 -42.82
CA PRO A 28 -18.25 14.11 -43.54
C PRO A 28 -18.14 15.25 -42.53
N GLU A 29 -16.94 15.52 -42.03
CA GLU A 29 -16.66 16.85 -41.50
C GLU A 29 -16.53 17.79 -42.70
N ILE A 30 -17.66 18.33 -43.16
CA ILE A 30 -17.68 19.46 -44.09
C ILE A 30 -17.50 20.71 -43.26
N SER A 31 -16.28 21.24 -43.23
CA SER A 31 -16.02 22.59 -42.73
C SER A 31 -15.80 23.51 -43.93
N ASN A 32 -16.58 24.60 -44.01
CA ASN A 32 -16.38 25.68 -44.97
C ASN A 32 -16.33 25.29 -46.47
N GLY A 33 -17.14 24.31 -46.90
CA GLY A 33 -17.25 23.92 -48.32
C GLY A 33 -16.10 23.09 -48.88
N THR A 34 -15.17 22.65 -48.02
CA THR A 34 -14.09 21.72 -48.36
C THR A 34 -14.38 20.34 -47.77
N PHE A 35 -14.20 19.29 -48.57
CA PHE A 35 -14.29 17.91 -48.09
C PHE A 35 -12.91 17.49 -47.57
N HIS A 36 -12.84 17.20 -46.27
CA HIS A 36 -11.63 16.77 -45.59
C HIS A 36 -11.52 15.24 -45.70
N HIS A 37 -10.65 14.75 -46.59
CA HIS A 37 -10.37 13.32 -46.69
C HIS A 37 -8.95 13.03 -46.18
N PHE A 38 -8.86 12.19 -45.15
CA PHE A 38 -7.60 11.67 -44.65
C PHE A 38 -7.22 10.46 -45.51
N PHE A 39 -6.21 10.62 -46.37
CA PHE A 39 -5.72 9.53 -47.22
C PHE A 39 -4.36 9.07 -46.71
N VAL A 40 -4.30 7.86 -46.16
CA VAL A 40 -3.06 7.18 -45.76
C VAL A 40 -2.85 6.02 -46.73
N PRO A 41 -1.81 6.05 -47.59
CA PRO A 41 -1.59 5.02 -48.61
C PRO A 41 -1.43 3.61 -48.05
N ASP A 42 -0.88 3.49 -46.83
CA ASP A 42 -0.47 2.21 -46.23
C ASP A 42 -1.34 1.79 -45.02
N GLY A 43 -2.25 2.65 -44.54
CA GLY A 43 -3.26 2.33 -43.52
C GLY A 43 -2.79 2.19 -42.07
N ASP A 44 -1.52 2.48 -41.76
CA ASP A 44 -0.98 2.47 -40.39
C ASP A 44 -0.93 3.90 -39.82
N TYR A 45 -1.56 4.13 -38.67
CA TYR A 45 -1.57 5.43 -37.97
C TYR A 45 -0.61 5.35 -36.78
N GLU A 46 0.47 6.13 -36.78
CA GLU A 46 1.24 6.39 -35.56
C GLU A 46 0.61 7.58 -34.80
N GLU A 47 0.30 7.41 -33.52
CA GLU A 47 -0.37 8.43 -32.66
C GLU A 47 0.40 9.75 -32.52
N THR A 48 1.65 9.81 -33.00
CA THR A 48 2.53 10.98 -32.95
C THR A 48 2.51 11.86 -34.20
N GLU A 49 1.82 11.46 -35.27
CA GLU A 49 1.76 12.27 -36.49
C GLU A 49 0.57 13.24 -36.47
N ASP A 50 0.88 14.51 -36.76
CA ASP A 50 -0.09 15.61 -36.74
C ASP A 50 -1.06 15.47 -37.94
N PRO A 51 -2.38 15.25 -37.72
CA PRO A 51 -3.34 14.93 -38.77
C PRO A 51 -3.51 16.02 -39.83
N GLU A 52 -2.96 17.23 -39.61
CA GLU A 52 -2.95 18.32 -40.57
C GLU A 52 -1.93 18.13 -41.72
N GLN A 53 -0.90 17.30 -41.56
CA GLN A 53 0.16 17.14 -42.58
C GLN A 53 -0.26 16.27 -43.77
N CYS A 54 -1.21 15.34 -43.57
CA CYS A 54 -1.66 14.36 -44.58
C CYS A 54 -3.11 14.61 -45.04
N GLN A 55 -3.60 15.83 -44.91
CA GLN A 55 -4.96 16.18 -45.30
C GLN A 55 -5.05 16.51 -46.80
N MET A 56 -5.81 15.71 -47.54
CA MET A 56 -6.19 16.07 -48.91
C MET A 56 -7.44 16.95 -48.87
N LEU A 57 -7.25 18.22 -49.22
CA LEU A 57 -8.33 19.22 -49.29
C LEU A 57 -8.94 19.21 -50.70
N PHE A 58 -10.13 18.62 -50.83
CA PHE A 58 -10.92 18.77 -52.05
C PHE A 58 -11.69 20.07 -52.00
N LYS A 59 -11.18 21.08 -52.72
CA LYS A 59 -11.87 22.35 -52.92
C LYS A 59 -12.82 22.23 -54.11
N PHE A 60 -14.12 22.33 -53.86
CA PHE A 60 -15.10 22.52 -54.93
C PHE A 60 -14.77 23.84 -55.64
N SER A 61 -14.13 23.74 -56.80
CA SER A 61 -13.83 24.87 -57.67
C SER A 61 -14.95 24.96 -58.70
N ASP A 62 -15.64 26.09 -58.71
CA ASP A 62 -16.62 26.52 -59.70
C ASP A 62 -17.89 25.66 -59.85
N VAL A 63 -18.88 25.97 -59.01
CA VAL A 63 -20.28 25.86 -59.42
C VAL A 63 -20.61 27.11 -60.24
N PHE A 64 -20.19 27.16 -61.51
CA PHE A 64 -20.93 27.96 -62.47
C PHE A 64 -22.07 27.08 -62.98
N PRO A 65 -23.35 27.37 -62.66
CA PRO A 65 -24.44 26.73 -63.37
C PRO A 65 -24.37 27.23 -64.81
N CYS A 66 -24.13 26.34 -65.76
CA CYS A 66 -24.38 26.61 -67.17
C CYS A 66 -25.84 27.04 -67.31
N GLY A 67 -26.06 28.35 -67.46
CA GLY A 67 -27.30 29.02 -67.85
C GLY A 67 -28.61 28.28 -67.57
N ALA A 68 -29.16 28.48 -66.38
CA ALA A 68 -30.60 28.33 -66.16
C ALA A 68 -31.07 29.60 -65.46
N SER A 69 -32.05 30.26 -66.07
CA SER A 69 -32.74 31.43 -65.53
C SER A 69 -33.12 31.19 -64.06
N GLU A 70 -32.83 32.18 -63.21
CA GLU A 70 -33.22 32.20 -61.80
C GLU A 70 -34.75 32.13 -61.67
N ASP A 71 -35.27 30.93 -61.38
CA ASP A 71 -36.58 30.78 -60.77
C ASP A 71 -36.39 30.95 -59.25
N THR A 72 -37.00 31.97 -58.67
CA THR A 72 -36.92 32.31 -57.23
C THR A 72 -37.25 31.13 -56.30
N ASP A 73 -37.94 30.10 -56.79
CA ASP A 73 -38.28 28.87 -56.08
C ASP A 73 -37.08 27.91 -55.89
N SER A 74 -36.05 27.97 -56.74
CA SER A 74 -34.86 27.12 -56.61
C SER A 74 -33.99 27.55 -55.43
N VAL A 75 -33.82 28.87 -55.25
CA VAL A 75 -33.06 29.47 -54.14
C VAL A 75 -33.67 29.13 -52.78
N VAL A 76 -35.00 29.20 -52.67
CA VAL A 76 -35.72 28.86 -51.44
C VAL A 76 -35.58 27.36 -51.10
N ARG A 77 -35.58 26.50 -52.13
CA ARG A 77 -35.37 25.06 -51.94
C ARG A 77 -33.96 24.75 -51.46
N ASP A 78 -32.96 25.42 -52.01
CA ASP A 78 -31.57 25.24 -51.61
C ASP A 78 -31.34 25.71 -50.17
N ASP A 79 -31.92 26.85 -49.76
CA ASP A 79 -31.91 27.32 -48.37
C ASP A 79 -32.59 26.33 -47.40
N PHE A 80 -33.70 25.70 -47.81
CA PHE A 80 -34.37 24.68 -47.00
C PHE A 80 -33.52 23.41 -46.85
N VAL A 81 -32.81 23.00 -47.91
CA VAL A 81 -31.88 21.86 -47.87
C VAL A 81 -30.68 22.17 -46.95
N ILE A 82 -30.12 23.37 -47.04
CA ILE A 82 -29.01 23.81 -46.17
C ILE A 82 -29.49 23.82 -44.70
N THR A 83 -30.66 24.39 -44.42
CA THR A 83 -31.20 24.45 -43.06
C THR A 83 -31.47 23.05 -42.49
N LYS A 84 -31.97 22.13 -43.32
CA LYS A 84 -32.17 20.74 -42.93
C LYS A 84 -30.85 20.05 -42.59
N LEU A 85 -29.83 20.21 -43.41
CA LEU A 85 -28.50 19.65 -43.17
C LEU A 85 -27.89 20.22 -41.88
N GLN A 86 -27.99 21.53 -41.67
CA GLN A 86 -27.54 22.19 -40.44
C GLN A 86 -28.28 21.66 -39.20
N ALA A 87 -29.59 21.40 -39.30
CA ALA A 87 -30.37 20.84 -38.20
C ALA A 87 -29.96 19.39 -37.89
N GLU A 88 -29.69 18.57 -38.91
CA GLU A 88 -29.20 17.20 -38.75
C GLU A 88 -27.79 17.16 -38.16
N ASP A 89 -26.89 18.06 -38.60
CA ASP A 89 -25.54 18.15 -38.06
C ASP A 89 -25.53 18.69 -36.63
N ALA A 90 -26.37 19.68 -36.31
CA ALA A 90 -26.56 20.13 -34.93
C ALA A 90 -27.09 19.00 -34.04
N ALA A 91 -28.00 18.16 -34.53
CA ALA A 91 -28.50 17.01 -33.78
C ALA A 91 -27.39 15.98 -33.50
N ARG A 92 -26.53 15.67 -34.48
CA ARG A 92 -25.39 14.77 -34.30
C ARG A 92 -24.35 15.34 -33.32
N LEU A 93 -24.06 16.64 -33.41
CA LEU A 93 -23.17 17.31 -32.47
C LEU A 93 -23.71 17.28 -31.04
N LEU A 94 -25.01 17.54 -30.86
CA LEU A 94 -25.64 17.47 -29.54
C LEU A 94 -25.65 16.04 -28.98
N GLU A 95 -25.83 15.02 -29.82
CA GLU A 95 -25.71 13.62 -29.40
C GLU A 95 -24.27 13.28 -28.97
N SER A 96 -23.28 13.74 -29.73
CA SER A 96 -21.86 13.57 -29.40
C SER A 96 -21.51 14.22 -28.06
N ILE A 97 -21.92 15.49 -27.86
CA ILE A 97 -21.75 16.21 -26.59
C ILE A 97 -22.45 15.46 -25.45
N GLY A 98 -23.68 14.97 -25.67
CA GLY A 98 -24.40 14.18 -24.68
C GLY A 98 -23.67 12.90 -24.28
N ARG A 99 -23.02 12.23 -25.24
CA ARG A 99 -22.23 11.02 -25.00
C ARG A 99 -20.94 11.31 -24.22
N THR A 100 -20.25 12.40 -24.53
CA THR A 100 -19.07 12.85 -23.78
C THR A 100 -19.43 13.21 -22.35
N VAL A 101 -20.49 13.99 -22.15
CA VAL A 101 -20.96 14.37 -20.81
C VAL A 101 -21.37 13.13 -19.98
N ALA A 102 -22.05 12.15 -20.60
CA ALA A 102 -22.39 10.91 -19.91
C ALA A 102 -21.16 10.12 -19.48
N HIS A 103 -20.13 10.02 -20.33
CA HIS A 103 -18.89 9.32 -20.02
C HIS A 103 -18.11 10.00 -18.88
N ASP A 104 -18.10 11.34 -18.84
CA ASP A 104 -17.43 12.09 -17.76
C ASP A 104 -18.15 11.91 -16.42
N LEU A 105 -19.49 11.91 -16.42
CA LEU A 105 -20.30 11.73 -15.21
C LEU A 105 -20.23 10.29 -14.66
N ASP A 106 -20.16 9.28 -15.52
CA ASP A 106 -19.97 7.88 -15.09
C ASP A 106 -18.64 7.67 -14.36
N GLY A 107 -17.61 8.42 -14.73
CA GLY A 107 -16.30 8.42 -14.06
C GLY A 107 -16.36 8.94 -12.63
N GLU A 108 -17.10 10.03 -12.40
CA GLU A 108 -17.28 10.64 -11.08
C GLU A 108 -18.00 9.68 -10.10
N ASP A 109 -19.09 9.05 -10.56
CA ASP A 109 -19.85 8.08 -9.77
C ASP A 109 -19.03 6.84 -9.42
N SER A 110 -18.18 6.38 -10.33
CA SER A 110 -17.28 5.24 -10.13
C SER A 110 -16.17 5.56 -9.14
N TYR A 111 -15.51 6.71 -9.31
CA TYR A 111 -14.41 7.13 -8.44
C TYR A 111 -14.91 7.50 -7.04
N GLY A 112 -16.07 8.16 -6.93
CA GLY A 112 -16.72 8.45 -5.65
C GLY A 112 -17.03 7.19 -4.85
N LYS A 113 -17.58 6.15 -5.49
CA LYS A 113 -17.82 4.83 -4.86
C LYS A 113 -16.53 4.16 -4.42
N PHE A 114 -15.47 4.24 -5.22
CA PHE A 114 -14.15 3.73 -4.84
C PHE A 114 -13.62 4.43 -3.59
N LEU A 115 -13.60 5.77 -3.59
CA LEU A 115 -13.14 6.56 -2.44
C LEU A 115 -13.95 6.27 -1.19
N GLN A 116 -15.27 6.13 -1.30
CA GLN A 116 -16.12 5.80 -0.16
C GLN A 116 -15.78 4.43 0.44
N ARG A 117 -15.46 3.43 -0.40
CA ARG A 117 -14.99 2.11 0.07
C ARG A 117 -13.62 2.21 0.74
N GLU A 118 -12.68 2.95 0.16
CA GLU A 118 -11.35 3.13 0.75
C GLU A 118 -11.42 3.86 2.10
N ILE A 119 -12.23 4.91 2.20
CA ILE A 119 -12.47 5.61 3.48
C ILE A 119 -13.06 4.64 4.51
N SER A 120 -14.01 3.80 4.12
CA SER A 120 -14.59 2.80 5.01
C SER A 120 -13.55 1.78 5.50
N GLN A 121 -12.70 1.26 4.60
CA GLN A 121 -11.63 0.32 4.96
C GLN A 121 -10.61 0.95 5.91
N ILE A 122 -10.19 2.18 5.62
CA ILE A 122 -9.28 2.94 6.47
C ILE A 122 -9.90 3.16 7.85
N SER A 123 -11.17 3.57 7.91
CA SER A 123 -11.88 3.79 9.18
C SER A 123 -11.98 2.51 10.01
N GLU A 124 -12.23 1.36 9.37
CA GLU A 124 -12.27 0.06 10.04
C GLU A 124 -10.89 -0.33 10.60
N ALA A 125 -9.83 -0.14 9.81
CA ALA A 125 -8.46 -0.38 10.24
C ALA A 125 -8.08 0.46 11.46
N PHE A 126 -8.37 1.77 11.44
CA PHE A 126 -8.12 2.66 12.58
C PHE A 126 -8.91 2.23 13.83
N SER A 127 -10.19 1.87 13.68
CA SER A 127 -10.99 1.39 14.82
C SER A 127 -10.43 0.10 15.44
N SER A 128 -9.91 -0.80 14.61
CA SER A 128 -9.25 -2.05 15.06
C SER A 128 -7.97 -1.76 15.83
N VAL A 129 -7.16 -0.82 15.34
CA VAL A 129 -5.93 -0.38 16.00
C VAL A 129 -6.25 0.28 17.35
N ASP A 130 -7.24 1.16 17.42
CA ASP A 130 -7.66 1.81 18.66
C ASP A 130 -8.09 0.79 19.73
N LYS A 131 -8.86 -0.23 19.35
CA LYS A 131 -9.24 -1.32 20.26
C LYS A 131 -8.01 -2.07 20.77
N SER A 132 -7.10 -2.42 19.87
CA SER A 132 -5.86 -3.13 20.22
C SER A 132 -4.97 -2.31 21.16
N LEU A 133 -4.91 -0.99 20.95
CA LEU A 133 -4.15 -0.07 21.79
C LEU A 133 -4.75 0.02 23.20
N LEU A 134 -6.08 0.16 23.30
CA LEU A 134 -6.77 0.15 24.60
C LEU A 134 -6.54 -1.16 25.37
N GLU A 135 -6.62 -2.30 24.69
CA GLU A 135 -6.32 -3.60 25.31
C GLU A 135 -4.87 -3.70 25.79
N LEU A 136 -3.92 -3.17 25.01
CA LEU A 136 -2.50 -3.13 25.38
C LEU A 136 -2.26 -2.21 26.57
N GLU A 137 -2.92 -1.05 26.64
CA GLU A 137 -2.80 -0.14 27.79
C GLU A 137 -3.28 -0.83 29.08
N VAL A 138 -4.40 -1.55 29.02
CA VAL A 138 -4.91 -2.32 30.17
C VAL A 138 -3.93 -3.42 30.56
N LYS A 139 -3.41 -4.19 29.60
CA LYS A 139 -2.41 -5.24 29.89
C LYS A 139 -1.12 -4.67 30.45
N PHE A 140 -0.68 -3.50 29.99
CA PHE A 140 0.50 -2.83 30.49
C PHE A 140 0.33 -2.40 31.96
N LYS A 141 -0.81 -1.78 32.30
CA LYS A 141 -1.13 -1.42 33.69
C LYS A 141 -1.22 -2.66 34.57
N GLN A 142 -1.91 -3.70 34.11
CA GLN A 142 -2.01 -4.96 34.84
C GLN A 142 -0.62 -5.58 35.06
N SER A 143 0.24 -5.61 34.04
CA SER A 143 1.60 -6.13 34.14
C SER A 143 2.44 -5.36 35.16
N GLN A 144 2.33 -4.03 35.17
CA GLN A 144 3.03 -3.18 36.13
C GLN A 144 2.55 -3.43 37.57
N GLU A 145 1.24 -3.57 37.78
CA GLU A 145 0.70 -3.91 39.09
C GLU A 145 1.13 -5.30 39.58
N THR A 146 1.18 -6.28 38.67
CA THR A 146 1.67 -7.63 39.01
C THR A 146 3.17 -7.61 39.34
N GLU A 147 3.98 -6.90 38.58
CA GLU A 147 5.43 -6.79 38.81
C GLU A 147 5.72 -6.16 40.18
N LEU A 148 5.05 -5.06 40.51
CA LEU A 148 5.18 -4.41 41.82
C LEU A 148 4.78 -5.34 42.97
N LYS A 149 3.70 -6.12 42.81
CA LYS A 149 3.25 -7.06 43.82
C LYS A 149 4.22 -8.22 43.99
N GLU A 150 4.75 -8.75 42.91
CA GLU A 150 5.76 -9.82 42.94
C GLU A 150 7.06 -9.34 43.57
N GLU A 151 7.53 -8.14 43.24
CA GLU A 151 8.72 -7.53 43.84
C GLU A 151 8.55 -7.35 45.35
N GLN A 152 7.40 -6.84 45.80
CA GLN A 152 7.10 -6.71 47.22
C GLN A 152 7.06 -8.06 47.95
N GLN A 153 6.47 -9.08 47.33
CA GLN A 153 6.44 -10.44 47.89
C GLN A 153 7.83 -11.07 47.98
N LEU A 154 8.63 -10.95 46.92
CA LEU A 154 10.00 -11.44 46.88
C LEU A 154 10.87 -10.73 47.93
N ASN A 155 10.79 -9.41 48.03
CA ASN A 155 11.52 -8.65 49.04
C ASN A 155 11.13 -9.10 50.45
N GLY A 156 9.83 -9.23 50.74
CA GLY A 156 9.36 -9.73 52.04
C GLY A 156 9.86 -11.14 52.37
N TYR A 157 9.82 -12.05 51.38
CA TYR A 157 10.31 -13.42 51.55
C TYR A 157 11.82 -13.47 51.81
N VAL A 158 12.62 -12.76 51.00
CA VAL A 158 14.09 -12.72 51.13
C VAL A 158 14.50 -12.09 52.45
N VAL A 159 13.92 -10.94 52.83
CA VAL A 159 14.22 -10.28 54.10
C VAL A 159 13.89 -11.18 55.29
N LYS A 160 12.75 -11.87 55.24
CA LYS A 160 12.37 -12.83 56.27
C LYS A 160 13.36 -13.99 56.35
N GLN A 161 13.68 -14.63 55.23
CA GLN A 161 14.64 -15.73 55.20
C GLN A 161 16.02 -15.32 55.74
N VAL A 162 16.54 -14.16 55.33
CA VAL A 162 17.83 -13.64 55.82
C VAL A 162 17.78 -13.37 57.32
N SER A 163 16.66 -12.84 57.82
CA SER A 163 16.46 -12.64 59.26
C SER A 163 16.46 -13.97 60.02
N ASP A 164 15.75 -14.98 59.50
CA ASP A 164 15.65 -16.30 60.10
C ASP A 164 17.01 -17.01 60.14
N ILE A 165 17.77 -16.97 59.03
CA ILE A 165 19.14 -17.51 58.95
C ILE A 165 20.06 -16.80 59.94
N ARG A 166 19.98 -15.47 60.04
CA ARG A 166 20.77 -14.70 61.00
C ARG A 166 20.43 -15.07 62.44
N GLY A 167 19.15 -15.33 62.73
CA GLY A 167 18.70 -15.84 64.03
C GLY A 167 19.32 -17.18 64.37
N ALA A 168 19.21 -18.15 63.46
CA ALA A 168 19.78 -19.48 63.62
C ALA A 168 21.32 -19.46 63.78
N LEU A 169 22.02 -18.58 63.04
CA LEU A 169 23.47 -18.41 63.18
C LEU A 169 23.86 -17.84 64.55
N ARG A 170 23.10 -16.88 65.09
CA ARG A 170 23.32 -16.38 66.45
C ARG A 170 23.13 -17.47 67.48
N GLU A 171 22.02 -18.20 67.40
CA GLU A 171 21.74 -19.32 68.31
C GLU A 171 22.84 -20.39 68.24
N THR A 172 23.30 -20.74 67.04
CA THR A 172 24.41 -21.68 66.84
C THR A 172 25.71 -21.15 67.45
N THR A 173 25.97 -19.85 67.32
CA THR A 173 27.15 -19.20 67.91
C THR A 173 27.08 -19.25 69.44
N ASP A 174 25.93 -18.92 70.03
CA ASP A 174 25.70 -18.95 71.47
C ASP A 174 25.87 -20.37 72.04
N ILE A 175 25.32 -21.38 71.34
CA ILE A 175 25.51 -22.80 71.69
C ILE A 175 26.99 -23.18 71.61
N SER A 176 27.69 -22.80 70.53
CA SER A 176 29.11 -23.13 70.34
C SER A 176 30.00 -22.54 71.44
N GLN A 177 29.69 -21.32 71.88
CA GLN A 177 30.41 -20.65 72.95
C GLN A 177 30.12 -21.31 74.30
N GLY A 178 28.85 -21.65 74.57
CA GLY A 178 28.48 -22.43 75.75
C GLY A 178 29.19 -23.79 75.80
N LEU A 179 29.30 -24.51 74.68
CA LEU A 179 30.05 -25.76 74.60
C LEU A 179 31.55 -25.58 74.88
N LYS A 180 32.15 -24.50 74.35
CA LYS A 180 33.55 -24.16 74.60
C LYS A 180 33.81 -23.95 76.09
N ASP A 181 32.95 -23.20 76.78
CA ASP A 181 33.08 -22.95 78.22
C ASP A 181 32.97 -24.25 79.02
N LYS A 182 32.05 -25.15 78.65
CA LYS A 182 31.92 -26.48 79.27
C LYS A 182 33.16 -27.35 79.02
N HIS A 183 33.73 -27.29 77.82
CA HIS A 183 34.95 -28.02 77.49
C HIS A 183 36.17 -27.53 78.28
N GLU A 184 36.31 -26.20 78.46
CA GLU A 184 37.36 -25.60 79.28
C GLU A 184 37.22 -26.03 80.75
N LEU A 185 36.00 -26.03 81.28
CA LEU A 185 35.72 -26.47 82.65
C LEU A 185 36.03 -27.96 82.85
N LEU A 186 35.66 -28.83 81.90
CA LEU A 186 36.03 -30.25 81.93
C LEU A 186 37.56 -30.43 81.88
N SER A 187 38.25 -29.68 81.02
CA SER A 187 39.72 -29.71 80.92
C SER A 187 40.39 -29.32 82.24
N LEU A 188 39.89 -28.29 82.93
CA LEU A 188 40.36 -27.89 84.25
C LEU A 188 40.13 -28.97 85.30
N ILE A 189 38.95 -29.61 85.32
CA ILE A 189 38.64 -30.72 86.24
C ILE A 189 39.59 -31.89 86.01
N ILE A 190 39.80 -32.30 84.75
CA ILE A 190 40.70 -33.41 84.41
C ILE A 190 42.13 -33.10 84.85
N ARG A 191 42.63 -31.88 84.58
CA ARG A 191 43.96 -31.46 85.01
C ARG A 191 44.09 -31.45 86.54
N SER A 192 43.11 -30.90 87.24
CA SER A 192 43.06 -30.89 88.71
C SER A 192 43.06 -32.31 89.28
N HIS A 193 42.16 -33.17 88.83
CA HIS A 193 42.11 -34.57 89.26
C HIS A 193 43.39 -35.33 88.92
N GLY A 194 43.98 -35.12 87.73
CA GLY A 194 45.25 -35.71 87.34
C GLY A 194 46.40 -35.33 88.28
N THR A 195 46.50 -34.05 88.66
CA THR A 195 47.51 -33.61 89.64
C THR A 195 47.27 -34.21 91.04
N ARG A 196 46.01 -34.33 91.47
CA ARG A 196 45.64 -34.95 92.76
C ARG A 196 45.96 -36.45 92.79
N LEU A 197 45.59 -37.19 91.75
CA LEU A 197 45.92 -38.61 91.59
C LEU A 197 47.43 -38.83 91.52
N SER A 198 48.17 -37.97 90.80
CA SER A 198 49.62 -38.08 90.74
C SER A 198 50.27 -37.84 92.12
N ARG A 199 49.77 -36.88 92.89
CA ARG A 199 50.22 -36.66 94.28
C ARG A 199 49.96 -37.87 95.17
N LEU A 200 48.73 -38.40 95.14
CA LEU A 200 48.36 -39.62 95.86
C LEU A 200 49.26 -40.79 95.48
N LYS A 201 49.53 -40.99 94.18
CA LYS A 201 50.44 -42.03 93.70
C LYS A 201 51.86 -41.84 94.24
N THR A 202 52.41 -40.62 94.20
CA THR A 202 53.75 -40.36 94.73
C THR A 202 53.84 -40.56 96.23
N GLU A 203 52.82 -40.14 97.00
CA GLU A 203 52.77 -40.39 98.44
C GLU A 203 52.71 -41.90 98.73
N TYR A 204 51.85 -42.66 98.04
CA TYR A 204 51.72 -44.09 98.29
C TYR A 204 52.96 -44.91 97.88
N LEU A 205 53.65 -44.51 96.80
CA LEU A 205 54.84 -45.21 96.32
C LEU A 205 56.13 -44.82 97.06
N ASN A 206 56.21 -43.61 97.63
CA ASN A 206 57.41 -43.12 98.33
C ASN A 206 57.35 -43.26 99.86
N VAL A 207 56.25 -43.75 100.45
CA VAL A 207 56.12 -44.00 101.90
C VAL A 207 56.65 -45.39 102.33
N GLY A 208 57.12 -46.21 101.37
CA GLY A 208 57.66 -47.55 101.61
C GLY A 208 59.18 -47.72 101.41
N SER A 209 59.95 -46.64 101.30
CA SER A 209 61.44 -46.66 101.30
C SER A 209 61.99 -45.79 102.41
#